data_AF-A0A124IIQ6-F1
#
_entry.id   AF-A0A124IIQ6-F1
#
_cell.length_a   1.000
_cell.length_b   1.000
_cell.length_c   1.000
_cell.angle_alpha   90.00
_cell.angle_beta   90.00
_cell.angle_gamma   90.00
#
_symmetry.space_group_name_H-M   'P 1'
#
loop_
_entity.id
_entity.type
_entity.pdbx_description
1 polymer ?
#
loop_
_entity_poly.entity_id
_entity_poly.type
_entity_poly.pdbx_seq_one_letter_code
_entity_poly.pdbx_strand_id
1 'polypeptide(L)'
;MFPLIAAVLASTNASAGQDILSQARMAAIAGNHASCADLADKARRQPDAVWHAHHVYATCQIYAMEARRATISKREYAKGINKAIDALQFLVNTPGLLATEEQRASVLFVMEELAKRIEN
;
A
#
# COMPACT_ATOMS: atom_id res chain seq x y z
N MET A 1 4.69 34.24 -40.44
CA MET A 1 4.06 32.92 -40.28
C MET A 1 4.34 32.50 -38.84
N PHE A 2 3.35 32.61 -37.95
CA PHE A 2 3.50 32.40 -36.51
C PHE A 2 3.46 30.89 -36.17
N PRO A 3 4.17 30.43 -35.12
CA PRO A 3 4.33 29.01 -34.83
C PRO A 3 3.12 28.46 -34.07
N LEU A 4 2.57 27.32 -34.50
CA LEU A 4 1.67 26.54 -33.67
C LEU A 4 2.52 25.74 -32.67
N ILE A 5 2.62 26.27 -31.45
CA ILE A 5 3.13 25.53 -30.30
C ILE A 5 2.09 24.46 -29.97
N ALA A 6 2.41 23.20 -30.22
CA ALA A 6 1.64 22.06 -29.73
C ALA A 6 1.78 22.01 -28.20
N ALA A 7 0.87 22.69 -27.51
CA ALA A 7 0.63 22.44 -26.10
C ALA A 7 -0.02 21.04 -26.00
N VAL A 8 0.81 20.01 -25.92
CA VAL A 8 0.38 18.69 -25.46
C VAL A 8 -0.02 18.89 -24.00
N LEU A 9 -1.32 18.98 -23.79
CA LEU A 9 -1.98 18.96 -22.49
C LEU A 9 -1.39 17.80 -21.68
N ALA A 10 -0.52 18.12 -20.72
CA ALA A 10 -0.20 17.23 -19.63
C ALA A 10 -1.48 17.09 -18.80
N SER A 11 -2.34 16.16 -19.18
CA SER A 11 -3.51 15.77 -18.40
C SER A 11 -2.99 15.19 -17.09
N THR A 12 -2.97 16.01 -16.04
CA THR A 12 -2.88 15.57 -14.66
C THR A 12 -4.19 14.83 -14.33
N ASN A 13 -4.31 13.60 -14.81
CA ASN A 13 -5.33 12.68 -14.32
C ASN A 13 -4.88 12.25 -12.92
N ALA A 14 -5.15 13.09 -11.93
CA ALA A 14 -5.28 12.61 -10.56
C ALA A 14 -6.43 11.60 -10.60
N SER A 15 -6.10 10.32 -10.70
CA SER A 15 -7.13 9.30 -10.65
C SER A 15 -7.71 9.27 -9.24
N ALA A 16 -8.99 8.89 -9.13
CA ALA A 16 -9.64 8.77 -7.82
C ALA A 16 -8.81 7.88 -6.85
N GLY A 17 -8.06 6.92 -7.37
CA GLY A 17 -7.11 6.12 -6.59
C GLY A 17 -5.98 6.94 -5.96
N GLN A 18 -5.40 7.92 -6.66
CA GLN A 18 -4.32 8.76 -6.13
C GLN A 18 -4.81 9.73 -5.04
N ASP A 19 -6.02 10.26 -5.18
CA ASP A 19 -6.62 11.14 -4.17
C ASP A 19 -6.90 10.36 -2.87
N ILE A 20 -7.50 9.17 -3.00
CA ILE A 20 -7.76 8.29 -1.85
C ILE A 20 -6.44 7.86 -1.20
N LEU A 21 -5.43 7.53 -2.00
CA LEU A 21 -4.10 7.15 -1.49
C LEU A 21 -3.42 8.31 -0.76
N SER A 22 -3.61 9.54 -1.23
CA SER A 22 -3.12 10.75 -0.55
C SER A 22 -3.83 10.96 0.79
N GLN A 23 -5.14 10.76 0.86
CA GLN A 23 -5.90 10.78 2.12
C GLN A 23 -5.42 9.68 3.08
N ALA A 24 -5.11 8.48 2.57
CA ALA A 24 -4.56 7.40 3.39
C ALA A 24 -3.24 7.83 4.04
N ARG A 25 -2.32 8.44 3.27
CA ARG A 25 -1.05 8.97 3.79
C ARG A 25 -1.27 10.05 4.85
N MET A 26 -2.21 10.96 4.64
CA MET A 26 -2.56 11.98 5.64
C MET A 26 -3.11 11.37 6.93
N ALA A 27 -3.94 10.32 6.83
CA ALA A 27 -4.41 9.59 8.01
C ALA A 27 -3.25 8.91 8.76
N ALA A 28 -2.27 8.35 8.04
CA ALA A 28 -1.07 7.78 8.65
C ALA A 28 -0.22 8.84 9.38
N ILE A 29 -0.03 10.03 8.78
CA ILE A 29 0.68 11.15 9.42
C ILE A 29 -0.04 11.62 10.68
N ALA A 30 -1.38 11.61 10.68
CA ALA A 30 -2.20 11.92 11.84
C ALA A 30 -2.24 10.80 12.90
N GLY A 31 -1.51 9.69 12.72
CA GLY A 31 -1.51 8.54 13.62
C GLY A 31 -2.76 7.67 13.55
N ASN A 32 -3.68 7.95 12.62
CA ASN A 32 -4.90 7.17 12.42
C ASN A 32 -4.64 6.04 11.40
N HIS A 33 -3.94 5.01 11.87
CA HIS A 33 -3.56 3.86 11.03
C HIS A 33 -4.74 3.00 10.59
N ALA A 34 -5.84 2.96 11.36
CA ALA A 34 -7.07 2.26 10.97
C ALA A 34 -7.69 2.92 9.73
N SER A 35 -7.89 4.24 9.77
CA SER A 35 -8.38 4.98 8.59
C SER A 35 -7.37 4.95 7.43
N CYS A 36 -6.06 4.95 7.69
CA CYS A 36 -5.11 4.75 6.61
C CYS A 36 -5.30 3.40 5.93
N ALA A 37 -5.42 2.31 6.69
CA ALA A 37 -5.60 0.97 6.12
C ALA A 37 -6.89 0.90 5.28
N ASP A 38 -8.00 1.45 5.77
CA ASP A 38 -9.27 1.47 5.03
C ASP A 38 -9.20 2.29 3.73
N LEU A 39 -8.57 3.46 3.77
CA LEU A 39 -8.41 4.31 2.59
C LEU A 39 -7.45 3.67 1.58
N ALA A 40 -6.33 3.12 2.03
CA ALA A 40 -5.39 2.41 1.17
C ALA A 40 -6.01 1.13 0.57
N ASP A 41 -6.89 0.44 1.30
CA ASP A 41 -7.67 -0.70 0.78
C ASP A 41 -8.62 -0.27 -0.35
N LYS A 42 -9.26 0.89 -0.20
CA LYS A 42 -10.10 1.48 -1.26
C LYS A 42 -9.28 1.88 -2.48
N ALA A 43 -8.12 2.49 -2.26
CA ALA A 43 -7.23 2.93 -3.33
C ALA A 43 -6.69 1.74 -4.14
N ARG A 44 -6.25 0.66 -3.48
CA ARG A 44 -5.70 -0.53 -4.17
C ARG A 44 -6.73 -1.35 -4.94
N ARG A 45 -8.03 -1.09 -4.73
CA ARG A 45 -9.14 -1.73 -5.46
C ARG A 45 -9.61 -0.90 -6.65
N GLN A 46 -9.04 0.29 -6.86
CA GLN A 46 -9.33 1.06 -8.07
C GLN A 46 -8.72 0.38 -9.30
N PRO A 47 -9.34 0.48 -10.49
CA PRO A 47 -8.88 -0.20 -11.70
C PRO A 47 -7.45 0.14 -12.13
N ASP A 48 -6.97 1.31 -11.73
CA ASP A 48 -5.66 1.86 -12.07
C ASP A 48 -4.69 1.88 -10.88
N ALA A 49 -4.96 1.05 -9.86
CA ALA A 49 -4.11 0.94 -8.68
C ALA A 49 -2.66 0.60 -9.09
N VAL A 50 -1.74 1.51 -8.76
CA VAL A 50 -0.31 1.32 -8.95
C VAL A 50 0.32 0.64 -7.72
N TRP A 51 1.56 0.16 -7.87
CA TRP A 51 2.31 -0.51 -6.81
C TRP A 51 2.28 0.22 -5.45
N HIS A 52 2.33 1.55 -5.47
CA HIS A 52 2.31 2.38 -4.25
C HIS A 52 1.06 2.13 -3.39
N ALA A 53 -0.10 1.83 -3.99
CA ALA A 53 -1.34 1.61 -3.23
C ALA A 53 -1.24 0.34 -2.37
N HIS A 54 -0.68 -0.74 -2.94
CA HIS A 54 -0.46 -1.99 -2.21
C HIS A 54 0.58 -1.84 -1.10
N HIS A 55 1.67 -1.10 -1.38
CA HIS A 55 2.70 -0.85 -0.39
C HIS A 55 2.16 -0.03 0.79
N VAL A 56 1.46 1.08 0.52
CA VAL A 56 0.87 1.92 1.57
C VAL A 56 -0.17 1.14 2.37
N TYR A 57 -1.00 0.32 1.72
CA TYR A 57 -1.94 -0.55 2.43
C TYR A 57 -1.23 -1.52 3.37
N ALA A 58 -0.20 -2.23 2.89
CA ALA A 58 0.57 -3.14 3.72
C ALA A 58 1.16 -2.43 4.94
N THR A 59 1.82 -1.28 4.74
CA THR A 59 2.37 -0.46 5.83
C THR A 59 1.30 -0.06 6.83
N CYS A 60 0.19 0.53 6.37
CA CYS A 60 -0.85 1.01 7.28
C CYS A 60 -1.58 -0.13 8.01
N GLN A 61 -1.75 -1.26 7.35
CA GLN A 61 -2.32 -2.45 7.96
C GLN A 61 -1.42 -3.00 9.07
N ILE A 62 -0.09 -3.02 8.87
CA ILE A 62 0.87 -3.42 9.91
C ILE A 62 0.74 -2.47 11.11
N TYR A 63 0.85 -1.16 10.91
CA TYR A 63 0.74 -0.20 12.01
C TYR A 63 -0.62 -0.26 12.72
N ALA A 64 -1.72 -0.47 12.00
CA ALA A 64 -3.04 -0.63 12.60
C ALA A 64 -3.12 -1.87 13.51
N MET A 65 -2.43 -2.96 13.15
CA MET A 65 -2.36 -4.17 13.99
C MET A 65 -1.41 -3.99 15.16
N GLU A 66 -0.26 -3.35 14.96
CA GLU A 66 0.70 -3.06 16.04
C GLU A 66 0.09 -2.14 17.10
N ALA A 67 -0.60 -1.07 16.70
CA ALA A 67 -1.27 -0.14 17.61
C ALA A 67 -2.33 -0.83 18.49
N ARG A 68 -2.91 -1.93 18.01
CA ARG A 68 -3.94 -2.70 18.71
C ARG A 68 -3.41 -3.99 19.33
N ARG A 69 -2.12 -4.31 19.22
CA ARG A 69 -1.52 -5.61 19.58
C ARG A 69 -1.88 -6.07 21.00
N ALA A 70 -1.89 -5.16 21.96
CA ALA A 70 -2.21 -5.47 23.37
C ALA A 70 -3.71 -5.74 23.62
N THR A 71 -4.59 -5.37 22.68
CA THR A 71 -6.05 -5.37 22.86
C THR A 71 -6.76 -6.41 22.00
N ILE A 72 -6.06 -7.05 21.05
CA ILE A 72 -6.63 -8.02 20.12
C ILE A 72 -6.05 -9.41 20.37
N SER A 73 -6.80 -10.44 19.98
CA SER A 73 -6.32 -11.81 20.07
C SER A 73 -5.13 -12.05 19.12
N LYS A 74 -4.26 -13.03 19.45
CA LYS A 74 -3.20 -13.49 18.53
C LYS A 74 -3.75 -13.83 17.15
N ARG A 75 -4.93 -14.46 17.09
CA ARG A 75 -5.61 -14.82 15.83
C ARG A 75 -6.04 -13.59 15.03
N GLU A 76 -6.59 -12.57 15.68
CA GLU A 76 -6.99 -11.33 15.02
C GLU A 76 -5.78 -10.54 14.50
N TYR A 77 -4.72 -10.45 15.30
CA TYR A 77 -3.46 -9.87 14.85
C TYR A 77 -2.91 -10.62 13.63
N ALA A 78 -2.83 -11.96 13.71
CA ALA A 78 -2.31 -12.78 12.60
C ALA A 78 -3.13 -12.59 11.32
N LYS A 79 -4.47 -12.56 11.44
CA LYS A 79 -5.36 -12.25 10.32
C LYS A 79 -5.06 -10.87 9.71
N GLY A 80 -4.77 -9.88 10.54
CA GLY A 80 -4.43 -8.54 10.09
C GLY A 80 -3.06 -8.44 9.42
N ILE A 81 -2.04 -9.11 9.96
CA ILE A 81 -0.71 -9.16 9.34
C ILE A 81 -0.75 -9.96 8.03
N ASN A 82 -1.50 -11.05 7.95
CA ASN A 82 -1.70 -11.79 6.69
C ASN A 82 -2.26 -10.91 5.58
N LYS A 83 -3.19 -9.99 5.88
CA LYS A 83 -3.66 -9.02 4.89
C LYS A 83 -2.54 -8.13 4.34
N ALA A 84 -1.57 -7.76 5.17
CA ALA A 84 -0.41 -6.99 4.71
C ALA A 84 0.51 -7.86 3.84
N ILE A 85 0.78 -9.10 4.26
CA ILE A 85 1.55 -10.08 3.47
C ILE A 85 0.90 -10.31 2.11
N ASP A 86 -0.42 -10.51 2.03
CA ASP A 86 -1.15 -10.71 0.77
C ASP A 86 -0.95 -9.54 -0.20
N ALA A 87 -0.96 -8.30 0.32
CA ALA A 87 -0.74 -7.12 -0.50
C ALA A 87 0.71 -7.02 -1.02
N LEU A 88 1.69 -7.40 -0.20
CA LEU A 88 3.09 -7.48 -0.62
C LEU A 88 3.33 -8.63 -1.60
N GLN A 89 2.69 -9.78 -1.39
CA GLN A 89 2.75 -10.92 -2.30
C GLN A 89 2.20 -10.56 -3.69
N PHE A 90 1.14 -9.76 -3.74
CA PHE A 90 0.62 -9.23 -5.00
C PHE A 90 1.65 -8.35 -5.73
N LEU A 91 2.37 -7.48 -5.01
CA LEU A 91 3.44 -6.67 -5.59
C LEU A 91 4.54 -7.53 -6.20
N VAL A 92 4.98 -8.56 -5.48
CA VAL A 92 6.01 -9.50 -5.95
C VAL A 92 5.52 -10.26 -7.18
N ASN A 93 4.26 -10.69 -7.19
CA ASN A 93 3.74 -11.54 -8.27
C ASN A 93 3.28 -10.77 -9.50
N THR A 94 3.21 -9.43 -9.46
CA THR A 94 2.77 -8.62 -10.59
C THR A 94 3.97 -8.05 -11.35
N PRO A 95 4.18 -8.46 -12.61
CA PRO A 95 5.27 -7.92 -13.44
C PRO A 95 5.17 -6.39 -13.58
N GLY A 96 6.31 -5.71 -13.50
CA GLY A 96 6.40 -4.26 -13.70
C GLY A 96 6.00 -3.40 -12.49
N LEU A 97 5.50 -3.98 -11.39
CA LEU A 97 5.23 -3.22 -10.16
C LEU A 97 6.48 -3.02 -9.29
N LEU A 98 7.45 -3.92 -9.39
CA LEU A 98 8.78 -3.80 -8.78
C LEU A 98 9.81 -3.77 -9.91
N ALA A 99 10.45 -2.62 -10.11
CA ALA A 99 11.29 -2.33 -11.27
C ALA A 99 12.68 -2.95 -11.18
N THR A 100 13.16 -3.24 -9.97
CA THR A 100 14.48 -3.81 -9.73
C THR A 100 14.42 -5.08 -8.87
N GLU A 101 15.43 -5.94 -9.02
CA GLU A 101 15.61 -7.10 -8.14
C GLU A 101 15.80 -6.70 -6.67
N GLU A 102 16.43 -5.55 -6.41
CA GLU A 102 16.58 -5.01 -5.06
C GLU A 102 15.23 -4.66 -4.41
N GLN A 103 14.33 -4.01 -5.17
CA GLN A 103 12.98 -3.74 -4.69
C GLN A 103 12.21 -5.03 -4.41
N ARG A 104 12.34 -6.04 -5.28
CA ARG A 104 11.75 -7.37 -5.08
C ARG A 104 12.29 -8.04 -3.81
N ALA A 105 13.60 -8.06 -3.64
CA ALA A 105 14.25 -8.64 -2.46
C ALA A 105 13.83 -7.93 -1.17
N SER A 106 13.72 -6.61 -1.18
CA SER A 106 13.25 -5.83 -0.03
C SER A 106 11.82 -6.21 0.37
N VAL A 107 10.91 -6.35 -0.59
CA VAL A 107 9.52 -6.75 -0.31
C VAL A 107 9.45 -8.18 0.22
N LEU A 108 10.21 -9.12 -0.37
CA LEU A 108 10.31 -10.50 0.09
C LEU A 108 10.83 -10.59 1.53
N PHE A 109 11.86 -9.83 1.85
CA PHE A 109 12.40 -9.75 3.22
C PHE A 109 11.33 -9.28 4.22
N VAL A 110 10.60 -8.21 3.90
CA VAL A 110 9.51 -7.71 4.77
C VAL A 110 8.43 -8.77 4.95
N MET A 111 8.05 -9.50 3.91
CA MET A 111 7.07 -10.58 4.01
C MET A 111 7.53 -11.70 4.93
N GLU A 112 8.80 -12.12 4.82
CA GLU A 112 9.39 -13.13 5.70
C GLU A 112 9.37 -12.69 7.18
N GLU A 113 9.74 -11.43 7.45
CA GLU A 113 9.71 -10.88 8.80
C GLU A 113 8.29 -10.79 9.36
N LEU A 114 7.29 -10.47 8.53
CA LEU A 114 5.89 -10.47 8.95
C LEU A 114 5.37 -11.89 9.22
N ALA A 115 5.78 -12.88 8.43
CA ALA A 115 5.42 -14.28 8.65
C ALA A 115 5.95 -14.78 10.01
N LYS A 116 7.22 -14.49 10.32
CA LYS A 116 7.81 -14.82 11.63
C LYS A 116 7.04 -14.21 12.81
N ARG A 117 6.44 -13.01 12.66
CA ARG A 117 5.68 -12.36 13.74
C ARG A 117 4.36 -13.06 14.09
N ILE A 118 3.82 -13.87 13.18
CA ILE A 118 2.52 -14.53 13.35
C ILE A 118 2.64 -16.04 13.59
N GLU A 119 3.81 -16.61 13.35
CA GLU A 119 4.16 -17.99 13.69
C GLU A 119 4.57 -18.17 15.17
N ASN A 120 4.95 -17.08 15.86
CA ASN A 120 5.33 -17.03 17.28
C ASN A 120 4.20 -16.47 18.20
#